data_AF-A0A3S1D9N0-F1
#
_entry.id   AF-A0A3S1D9N0-F1
#
_cell.length_a   1.000
_cell.length_b   1.000
_cell.length_c   1.000
_cell.angle_alpha   90.00
_cell.angle_beta   90.00
_cell.angle_gamma   90.00
#
_symmetry.space_group_name_H-M   'P 1'
#
loop_
_entity.id
_entity.type
_entity.pdbx_description
1 polymer ?
#
loop_
_entity_poly.entity_id
_entity_poly.type
_entity_poly.pdbx_seq_one_letter_code
_entity_poly.pdbx_strand_id
1 'polypeptide(L)'
;MSESLGQHNGKWTYFVNTNRLLFLLVVSTVLLVYYSVGGYGFPDYRNYIALAENNGYIVSANEYAAEWVARFFLRNGFGVADTAAGTVDFFAAFVQFFYVVFILMLMRGDDLQQQRGWLYFTLALSPLLLTTALRATPAYLIIAYLCSYGKISTFRFLILAMVAISFHDSAIVMIAIYVMSCVFCNVFCNVREGFLRWIMWGAFALIVLSQQVSFLFVSLVSHFDFGIRAVYFQGGESASIVKKIFLLFIWVVAYTALSGEAVSIRSKVFLCASTLVMALSFSLSEVAGIRFSVYVLGAAVVAKGAFVFSGNKDSEFKQVDFVFGFMYFVIMFYDIFRNVKAS
;
A
#
# COMPACT_ATOMS: atom_id res chain seq x y z
N MET A 1 38.68 26.72 9.22
CA MET A 1 37.74 25.76 9.88
C MET A 1 36.26 26.17 9.75
N SER A 2 35.92 27.46 9.57
CA SER A 2 34.53 27.92 9.35
C SER A 2 33.99 27.69 7.93
N GLU A 3 34.86 27.71 6.91
CA GLU A 3 34.43 27.52 5.51
C GLU A 3 33.99 26.08 5.17
N SER A 4 34.57 25.06 5.83
CA SER A 4 34.16 23.67 5.60
C SER A 4 32.82 23.32 6.23
N LEU A 5 32.48 23.93 7.37
CA LEU A 5 31.16 23.82 8.02
C LEU A 5 30.07 24.55 7.23
N GLY A 6 30.37 25.74 6.68
CA GLY A 6 29.45 26.49 5.82
C GLY A 6 29.16 25.79 4.49
N GLN A 7 30.17 25.22 3.83
CA GLN A 7 29.98 24.42 2.61
C GLN A 7 29.24 23.10 2.87
N HIS A 8 29.48 22.45 4.01
CA HIS A 8 28.72 21.24 4.38
C HIS A 8 27.25 21.57 4.67
N ASN A 9 26.96 22.65 5.40
CA ASN A 9 25.59 23.10 5.63
C ASN A 9 24.88 23.48 4.33
N GLY A 10 25.54 24.22 3.43
CA GLY A 10 24.95 24.62 2.15
C GLY A 10 24.58 23.43 1.24
N LYS A 11 25.48 22.43 1.13
CA LYS A 11 25.18 21.18 0.38
C LYS A 11 24.06 20.37 1.01
N TRP A 12 23.97 20.37 2.34
CA TRP A 12 22.98 19.64 3.10
C TRP A 12 21.58 20.25 2.97
N THR A 13 21.46 21.56 3.15
CA THR A 13 20.20 22.30 2.94
C THR A 13 19.72 22.20 1.50
N TYR A 14 20.64 22.29 0.53
CA TYR A 14 20.32 22.10 -0.89
C TYR A 14 19.74 20.70 -1.14
N PHE A 15 20.36 19.65 -0.60
CA PHE A 15 19.92 18.27 -0.84
C PHE A 15 18.56 17.94 -0.20
N VAL A 16 18.31 18.42 1.02
CA VAL A 16 17.00 18.29 1.70
C VAL A 16 15.91 18.96 0.86
N ASN A 17 16.19 20.17 0.35
CA ASN A 17 15.26 20.90 -0.50
C ASN A 17 15.02 20.19 -1.83
N THR A 18 16.03 19.57 -2.44
CA THR A 18 15.88 18.78 -3.67
C THR A 18 14.94 17.58 -3.49
N ASN A 19 15.05 16.81 -2.41
CA ASN A 19 14.15 15.66 -2.18
C ASN A 19 12.70 16.10 -1.96
N ARG A 20 12.48 17.22 -1.25
CA ARG A 20 11.15 17.80 -1.07
C ARG A 20 10.57 18.33 -2.39
N LEU A 21 11.40 18.96 -3.21
CA LEU A 21 11.01 19.42 -4.54
C LEU A 21 10.63 18.24 -5.44
N LEU A 22 11.43 17.16 -5.44
CA LEU A 22 11.14 15.94 -6.20
C LEU A 22 9.84 15.28 -5.73
N PHE A 23 9.62 15.21 -4.42
CA PHE A 23 8.36 14.76 -3.83
C PHE A 23 7.17 15.57 -4.38
N LEU A 24 7.25 16.91 -4.28
CA LEU A 24 6.20 17.80 -4.76
C LEU A 24 5.99 17.64 -6.27
N LEU A 25 7.05 17.48 -7.05
CA LEU A 25 6.97 17.29 -8.51
C LEU A 25 6.26 15.99 -8.87
N VAL A 26 6.59 14.88 -8.20
CA VAL A 26 5.94 13.59 -8.41
C VAL A 26 4.45 13.69 -8.07
N VAL A 27 4.12 14.20 -6.88
CA VAL A 27 2.72 14.31 -6.46
C VAL A 27 1.95 15.28 -7.34
N SER A 28 2.53 16.43 -7.69
CA SER A 28 1.87 17.42 -8.57
C SER A 28 1.61 16.84 -9.95
N THR A 29 2.55 16.08 -10.52
CA THR A 29 2.35 15.40 -11.80
C THR A 29 1.21 14.39 -11.72
N VAL A 30 1.17 13.59 -10.65
CA VAL A 30 0.10 12.60 -10.42
C VAL A 30 -1.27 13.30 -10.28
N LEU A 31 -1.35 14.35 -9.47
CA LEU A 31 -2.60 15.10 -9.28
C LEU A 31 -3.03 15.82 -10.56
N LEU A 32 -2.10 16.40 -11.31
CA LEU A 32 -2.38 17.01 -12.62
C LEU A 32 -2.99 15.98 -13.56
N VAL A 33 -2.43 14.78 -13.64
CA VAL A 33 -3.00 13.68 -14.44
C VAL A 33 -4.41 13.33 -13.96
N TYR A 34 -4.63 13.19 -12.65
CA TYR A 34 -5.95 12.90 -12.08
C TYR A 34 -7.00 13.93 -12.51
N TYR A 35 -6.73 15.21 -12.27
CA TYR A 35 -7.67 16.28 -12.58
C TYR A 35 -7.79 16.58 -14.08
N SER A 36 -6.81 16.21 -14.90
CA SER A 36 -6.91 16.34 -16.37
C SER A 36 -7.74 15.24 -17.02
N VAL A 37 -7.68 14.02 -16.48
CA VAL A 37 -8.47 12.87 -16.96
C VAL A 37 -9.90 12.92 -16.41
N GLY A 38 -10.07 13.50 -15.21
CA GLY A 38 -11.34 13.57 -14.49
C GLY A 38 -11.66 12.28 -13.72
N GLY A 39 -12.41 12.41 -12.63
CA GLY A 39 -12.71 11.30 -11.70
C GLY A 39 -13.32 10.07 -12.38
N TYR A 40 -14.15 10.27 -13.41
CA TYR A 40 -14.80 9.19 -14.18
C TYR A 40 -13.84 8.25 -14.89
N GLY A 41 -12.61 8.71 -15.17
CA GLY A 41 -11.56 7.89 -15.75
C GLY A 41 -10.84 7.02 -14.72
N PHE A 42 -11.30 6.91 -13.46
CA PHE A 42 -10.59 6.13 -12.44
C PHE A 42 -11.44 4.99 -11.86
N PRO A 43 -10.80 3.87 -11.48
CA PRO A 43 -11.48 2.75 -10.84
C PRO A 43 -12.28 3.19 -9.62
N ASP A 44 -13.43 2.55 -9.41
CA ASP A 44 -14.36 2.75 -8.30
C ASP A 44 -15.05 4.12 -8.20
N TYR A 45 -14.70 5.14 -9.00
CA TYR A 45 -15.34 6.47 -8.92
C TYR A 45 -16.87 6.44 -9.06
N ARG A 46 -17.39 5.60 -9.97
CA ARG A 46 -18.85 5.39 -10.11
C ARG A 46 -19.49 4.75 -8.86
N ASN A 47 -18.77 3.86 -8.18
CA ASN A 47 -19.24 3.27 -6.92
C ASN A 47 -19.32 4.35 -5.82
N TYR A 48 -18.42 5.33 -5.83
CA TYR A 48 -18.46 6.46 -4.90
C TYR A 48 -19.58 7.45 -5.17
N ILE A 49 -19.85 7.73 -6.45
CA ILE A 49 -21.04 8.51 -6.82
C ILE A 49 -22.29 7.80 -6.32
N ALA A 50 -22.41 6.50 -6.58
CA ALA A 50 -23.55 5.71 -6.10
C ALA A 50 -23.66 5.71 -4.56
N LEU A 51 -22.54 5.62 -3.83
CA LEU A 51 -22.53 5.74 -2.37
C LEU A 51 -22.99 7.12 -1.90
N ALA A 52 -22.49 8.20 -2.52
CA ALA A 52 -22.88 9.56 -2.20
C ALA A 52 -24.37 9.80 -2.49
N GLU A 53 -24.88 9.37 -3.65
CA GLU A 53 -26.29 9.44 -4.04
C GLU A 53 -27.22 8.72 -3.05
N ASN A 54 -26.71 7.68 -2.39
CA ASN A 54 -27.44 6.93 -1.36
C ASN A 54 -27.09 7.36 0.08
N ASN A 55 -26.70 8.63 0.29
CA ASN A 55 -26.37 9.19 1.62
C ASN A 55 -25.25 8.45 2.38
N GLY A 56 -24.32 7.84 1.66
CA GLY A 56 -23.21 7.07 2.23
C GLY A 56 -23.55 5.61 2.59
N TYR A 57 -24.71 5.09 2.18
CA TYR A 57 -25.13 3.71 2.47
C TYR A 57 -25.53 2.94 1.21
N ILE A 58 -25.28 1.63 1.17
CA ILE A 58 -25.91 0.72 0.21
C ILE A 58 -26.70 -0.28 1.05
N VAL A 59 -28.03 -0.32 0.88
CA VAL A 59 -29.00 -1.08 1.71
C VAL A 59 -28.92 -2.60 1.46
N SER A 60 -27.73 -3.20 1.46
CA SER A 60 -27.55 -4.65 1.26
C SER A 60 -26.76 -5.30 2.40
N ALA A 61 -27.02 -6.59 2.63
CA ALA A 61 -26.58 -7.41 3.77
C ALA A 61 -25.04 -7.62 3.92
N ASN A 62 -24.22 -6.84 3.23
CA ASN A 62 -22.76 -6.83 3.30
C ASN A 62 -22.22 -5.42 3.60
N GLU A 63 -22.80 -4.72 4.59
CA GLU A 63 -22.32 -3.41 4.99
C GLU A 63 -20.85 -3.48 5.46
N TYR A 64 -19.99 -2.61 4.90
CA TYR A 64 -18.63 -2.41 5.41
C TYR A 64 -18.67 -2.05 6.91
N ALA A 65 -17.89 -2.73 7.73
CA ALA A 65 -18.10 -2.68 9.19
C ALA A 65 -17.48 -1.43 9.83
N ALA A 66 -16.39 -0.87 9.25
CA ALA A 66 -15.55 0.11 9.94
C ALA A 66 -15.29 1.42 9.17
N GLU A 67 -15.84 1.62 7.97
CA GLU A 67 -15.60 2.79 7.10
C GLU A 67 -16.32 4.08 7.55
N TRP A 68 -16.34 4.37 8.85
CA TRP A 68 -17.18 5.41 9.44
C TRP A 68 -16.81 6.83 8.97
N VAL A 69 -15.52 7.12 8.80
CA VAL A 69 -15.07 8.46 8.36
C VAL A 69 -15.43 8.69 6.91
N ALA A 70 -15.18 7.72 6.04
CA ALA A 70 -15.55 7.81 4.62
C ALA A 70 -17.07 7.99 4.46
N ARG A 71 -17.87 7.24 5.21
CA ARG A 71 -19.34 7.38 5.24
C ARG A 71 -19.79 8.72 5.77
N PHE A 72 -19.16 9.23 6.83
CA PHE A 72 -19.48 10.54 7.37
C PHE A 72 -19.27 11.66 6.35
N PHE A 73 -18.16 11.63 5.61
CA PHE A 73 -17.88 12.61 4.56
C PHE A 73 -18.85 12.48 3.37
N LEU A 74 -19.14 11.26 2.92
CA LEU A 74 -20.07 11.03 1.81
C LEU A 74 -21.52 11.39 2.19
N ARG A 75 -21.92 11.18 3.45
CA ARG A 75 -23.27 11.51 3.96
C ARG A 75 -23.47 13.00 4.17
N ASN A 76 -22.48 13.71 4.68
CA ASN A 76 -22.59 15.14 5.02
C ASN A 76 -22.02 16.06 3.94
N GLY A 77 -21.44 15.51 2.86
CA GLY A 77 -20.81 16.27 1.78
C GLY A 77 -21.77 17.10 0.94
N PHE A 78 -23.07 16.77 0.93
CA PHE A 78 -24.11 17.61 0.32
C PHE A 78 -24.26 19.00 0.98
N GLY A 79 -23.65 19.24 2.15
CA GLY A 79 -23.55 20.58 2.73
C GLY A 79 -22.43 21.45 2.13
N VAL A 80 -21.55 20.87 1.28
CA VAL A 80 -20.35 21.52 0.73
C VAL A 80 -20.33 21.53 -0.80
N ALA A 81 -21.00 20.57 -1.47
CA ALA A 81 -21.10 20.51 -2.92
C ALA A 81 -22.52 20.17 -3.39
N ASP A 82 -22.94 20.79 -4.50
CA ASP A 82 -24.31 20.67 -5.03
C ASP A 82 -24.62 19.32 -5.71
N THR A 83 -23.59 18.48 -5.93
CA THR A 83 -23.72 17.20 -6.64
C THR A 83 -22.94 16.07 -5.95
N ALA A 84 -23.36 14.83 -6.18
CA ALA A 84 -22.65 13.64 -5.72
C ALA A 84 -21.21 13.57 -6.26
N ALA A 85 -21.01 13.91 -7.53
CA ALA A 85 -19.67 14.00 -8.13
C ALA A 85 -18.80 15.06 -7.43
N GLY A 86 -19.34 16.26 -7.20
CA GLY A 86 -18.62 17.32 -6.47
C GLY A 86 -18.28 16.93 -5.02
N THR A 87 -19.15 16.16 -4.36
CA THR A 87 -18.87 15.61 -3.02
C THR A 87 -17.70 14.63 -3.04
N VAL A 88 -17.66 13.73 -4.03
CA VAL A 88 -16.57 12.75 -4.20
C VAL A 88 -15.25 13.46 -4.53
N ASP A 89 -15.26 14.45 -5.43
CA ASP A 89 -14.07 15.22 -5.79
C ASP A 89 -13.53 16.07 -4.64
N PHE A 90 -14.42 16.66 -3.82
CA PHE A 90 -14.02 17.38 -2.61
C PHE A 90 -13.35 16.45 -1.59
N PHE A 91 -13.94 15.28 -1.35
CA PHE A 91 -13.35 14.28 -0.47
C PHE A 91 -12.00 13.78 -1.00
N ALA A 92 -11.88 13.63 -2.33
CA ALA A 92 -10.63 13.30 -3.00
C ALA A 92 -9.52 14.31 -2.71
N ALA A 93 -9.83 15.59 -2.94
CA ALA A 93 -8.91 16.70 -2.73
C ALA A 93 -8.47 16.80 -1.26
N PHE A 94 -9.40 16.63 -0.32
CA PHE A 94 -9.10 16.63 1.11
C PHE A 94 -8.07 15.57 1.49
N VAL A 95 -8.27 14.34 1.01
CA VAL A 95 -7.36 13.21 1.29
C VAL A 95 -5.99 13.42 0.65
N GLN A 96 -5.96 13.89 -0.60
CA GLN A 96 -4.73 14.17 -1.32
C GLN A 96 -3.93 15.30 -0.64
N PHE A 97 -4.63 16.35 -0.17
CA PHE A 97 -4.02 17.41 0.62
C PHE A 97 -3.47 16.89 1.95
N PHE A 98 -4.26 16.08 2.67
CA PHE A 98 -3.81 15.42 3.90
C PHE A 98 -2.55 14.58 3.66
N TYR A 99 -2.50 13.81 2.56
CA TYR A 99 -1.32 13.04 2.16
C TYR A 99 -0.09 13.94 1.99
N VAL A 100 -0.22 15.04 1.23
CA VAL A 100 0.89 15.96 0.97
C VAL A 100 1.41 16.56 2.27
N VAL A 101 0.52 17.08 3.11
CA VAL A 101 0.88 17.68 4.40
C VAL A 101 1.54 16.66 5.32
N PHE A 102 0.96 15.47 5.43
CA PHE A 102 1.48 14.40 6.30
C PHE A 102 2.91 14.01 5.92
N ILE A 103 3.19 13.78 4.63
CA ILE A 103 4.54 13.43 4.17
C ILE A 103 5.51 14.59 4.34
N LEU A 104 5.11 15.83 4.03
CA LEU A 104 5.97 17.00 4.24
C LEU A 104 6.33 17.20 5.72
N MET A 105 5.38 16.97 6.63
CA MET A 105 5.64 16.99 8.08
C MET A 105 6.65 15.91 8.49
N LEU A 106 6.53 14.70 7.93
CA LEU A 106 7.45 13.59 8.21
C LEU A 106 8.84 13.76 7.58
N MET A 107 8.93 14.45 6.43
CA MET A 107 10.18 14.85 5.78
C MET A 107 10.83 16.08 6.44
N ARG A 108 10.21 16.68 7.47
CA ARG A 108 10.78 17.81 8.20
C ARG A 108 11.99 17.42 9.05
N GLY A 109 12.13 16.14 9.41
CA GLY A 109 13.25 15.64 10.19
C GLY A 109 14.61 15.84 9.50
N ASP A 110 15.65 16.03 10.30
CA ASP A 110 17.02 16.25 9.84
C ASP A 110 17.71 14.97 9.34
N ASP A 111 17.11 13.81 9.53
CA ASP A 111 17.72 12.56 9.06
C ASP A 111 17.55 12.39 7.53
N LEU A 112 18.66 12.54 6.80
CA LEU A 112 18.75 12.34 5.35
C LEU A 112 18.29 10.94 4.90
N GLN A 113 18.51 9.92 5.73
CA GLN A 113 18.11 8.54 5.43
C GLN A 113 16.58 8.42 5.46
N GLN A 114 15.96 9.05 6.46
CA GLN A 114 14.52 9.18 6.59
C GLN A 114 13.91 9.92 5.40
N GLN A 115 14.49 11.05 4.96
CA GLN A 115 13.94 11.82 3.84
C GLN A 115 13.96 11.06 2.50
N ARG A 116 15.02 10.28 2.24
CA ARG A 116 15.08 9.41 1.05
C ARG A 116 14.03 8.31 1.11
N GLY A 117 13.89 7.64 2.24
CA GLY A 117 12.86 6.64 2.44
C GLY A 117 11.45 7.20 2.16
N TRP A 118 11.16 8.43 2.60
CA TRP A 118 9.89 9.11 2.31
C TRP A 118 9.67 9.46 0.84
N LEU A 119 10.73 9.77 0.09
CA LEU A 119 10.62 9.99 -1.37
C LEU A 119 10.25 8.68 -2.09
N TYR A 120 10.90 7.57 -1.74
CA TYR A 120 10.59 6.26 -2.31
C TYR A 120 9.22 5.74 -1.91
N PHE A 121 8.88 5.95 -0.64
CA PHE A 121 7.55 5.72 -0.12
C PHE A 121 6.48 6.42 -0.96
N THR A 122 6.76 7.67 -1.32
CA THR A 122 5.88 8.46 -2.18
C THR A 122 5.80 7.88 -3.58
N LEU A 123 6.93 7.49 -4.19
CA LEU A 123 6.91 6.83 -5.50
C LEU A 123 6.08 5.53 -5.47
N ALA A 124 6.19 4.74 -4.41
CA ALA A 124 5.44 3.49 -4.30
C ALA A 124 3.93 3.72 -4.10
N LEU A 125 3.53 4.74 -3.34
CA LEU A 125 2.12 4.97 -3.00
C LEU A 125 1.42 6.01 -3.87
N SER A 126 2.13 6.89 -4.56
CA SER A 126 1.52 8.02 -5.27
C SER A 126 0.52 7.59 -6.36
N PRO A 127 0.67 6.46 -7.10
CA PRO A 127 -0.38 6.05 -8.01
C PRO A 127 -1.70 5.65 -7.31
N LEU A 128 -1.69 5.33 -6.01
CA LEU A 128 -2.93 5.15 -5.23
C LEU A 128 -3.67 6.47 -4.96
N LEU A 129 -3.04 7.64 -5.19
CA LEU A 129 -3.72 8.94 -5.17
C LEU A 129 -4.61 9.15 -6.40
N LEU A 130 -4.37 8.39 -7.47
CA LEU A 130 -5.17 8.43 -8.71
C LEU A 130 -6.44 7.61 -8.59
N THR A 131 -6.40 6.54 -7.81
CA THR A 131 -7.58 5.69 -7.65
C THR A 131 -8.43 6.24 -6.53
N THR A 132 -9.73 5.97 -6.60
CA THR A 132 -10.66 6.34 -5.52
C THR A 132 -10.47 5.50 -4.25
N ALA A 133 -9.29 4.93 -4.03
CA ALA A 133 -8.76 4.55 -2.71
C ALA A 133 -8.62 5.74 -1.75
N LEU A 134 -9.11 6.93 -2.11
CA LEU A 134 -9.22 8.15 -1.33
C LEU A 134 -9.77 7.92 0.08
N ARG A 135 -10.75 7.03 0.27
CA ARG A 135 -11.20 6.68 1.63
C ARG A 135 -10.12 6.05 2.50
N ALA A 136 -9.16 5.34 1.90
CA ALA A 136 -8.24 4.45 2.56
C ALA A 136 -6.78 4.94 2.52
N THR A 137 -6.44 5.93 1.69
CA THR A 137 -5.10 6.52 1.60
C THR A 137 -4.57 6.97 2.97
N PRO A 138 -5.34 7.62 3.87
CA PRO A 138 -4.86 7.94 5.20
C PRO A 138 -4.52 6.69 6.02
N ALA A 139 -5.34 5.64 5.92
CA ALA A 139 -5.07 4.36 6.56
C ALA A 139 -3.77 3.74 6.04
N TYR A 140 -3.58 3.75 4.73
CA TYR A 140 -2.41 3.17 4.07
C TYR A 140 -1.11 3.93 4.39
N LEU A 141 -1.18 5.26 4.42
CA LEU A 141 -0.12 6.13 4.90
C LEU A 141 0.31 5.79 6.33
N ILE A 142 -0.68 5.68 7.21
CA ILE A 142 -0.45 5.38 8.62
C ILE A 142 0.15 3.99 8.78
N ILE A 143 -0.41 2.97 8.13
CA ILE A 143 0.08 1.59 8.20
C ILE A 143 1.53 1.53 7.75
N ALA A 144 1.86 2.19 6.65
CA ALA A 144 3.21 2.10 6.16
C ALA A 144 4.20 2.97 6.96
N TYR A 145 3.75 4.05 7.61
CA TYR A 145 4.49 4.71 8.69
C TYR A 145 4.74 3.77 9.88
N LEU A 146 3.74 3.01 10.32
CA LEU A 146 3.90 2.02 11.40
C LEU A 146 4.93 0.94 11.01
N CYS A 147 4.94 0.53 9.73
CA CYS A 147 5.84 -0.48 9.21
C CYS A 147 7.28 0.00 9.03
N SER A 148 7.49 1.29 8.74
CA SER A 148 8.81 1.89 8.52
C SER A 148 9.54 2.23 9.82
N TYR A 149 8.83 2.72 10.85
CA TYR A 149 9.50 3.25 12.05
C TYR A 149 9.80 2.24 13.15
N GLY A 150 9.16 1.06 13.16
CA GLY A 150 9.54 -0.08 14.00
C GLY A 150 9.53 0.10 15.53
N LYS A 151 9.35 1.31 16.05
CA LYS A 151 9.29 1.65 17.48
C LYS A 151 8.21 2.70 17.70
N ILE A 152 6.97 2.25 17.81
CA ILE A 152 5.84 3.10 18.15
C ILE A 152 5.34 2.63 19.50
N SER A 153 5.22 3.57 20.45
CA SER A 153 4.61 3.30 21.75
C SER A 153 3.22 2.70 21.54
N THR A 154 2.82 1.71 22.34
CA THR A 154 1.53 1.01 22.25
C THR A 154 0.33 1.96 22.08
N PHE A 155 0.34 3.09 22.77
CA PHE A 155 -0.70 4.12 22.69
C PHE A 155 -0.78 4.81 21.31
N ARG A 156 0.35 5.29 20.78
CA ARG A 156 0.41 5.89 19.44
C ARG A 156 0.02 4.89 18.35
N PHE A 157 0.41 3.63 18.50
CA PHE A 157 0.01 2.55 17.59
C PHE A 157 -1.51 2.35 17.63
N LEU A 158 -2.11 2.31 18.82
CA LEU A 158 -3.55 2.11 18.98
C LEU A 158 -4.37 3.26 18.38
N ILE A 159 -3.96 4.51 18.60
CA ILE A 159 -4.59 5.68 17.95
C ILE A 159 -4.48 5.58 16.43
N LEU A 160 -3.28 5.32 15.91
CA LEU A 160 -3.04 5.22 14.48
C LEU A 160 -3.81 4.04 13.85
N ALA A 161 -3.93 2.92 14.55
CA ALA A 161 -4.74 1.77 14.15
C ALA A 161 -6.22 2.11 14.10
N MET A 162 -6.77 2.76 15.14
CA MET A 162 -8.18 3.20 15.14
C MET A 162 -8.47 4.20 14.03
N VAL A 163 -7.57 5.16 13.80
CA VAL A 163 -7.69 6.10 12.68
C VAL A 163 -7.67 5.34 11.36
N ALA A 164 -6.69 4.45 11.14
CA ALA A 164 -6.60 3.68 9.89
C ALA A 164 -7.85 2.81 9.64
N ILE A 165 -8.37 2.13 10.66
CA ILE A 165 -9.57 1.30 10.57
C ILE A 165 -10.81 2.16 10.24
N SER A 166 -10.92 3.35 10.84
CA SER A 166 -12.04 4.26 10.60
C SER A 166 -12.17 4.75 9.15
N PHE A 167 -11.07 4.68 8.40
CA PHE A 167 -10.97 5.07 6.99
C PHE A 167 -11.23 3.88 6.05
N HIS A 168 -10.79 2.66 6.39
CA HIS A 168 -11.01 1.49 5.53
C HIS A 168 -10.83 0.12 6.21
N ASP A 169 -11.72 -0.83 5.90
CA ASP A 169 -11.71 -2.19 6.47
C ASP A 169 -10.41 -2.97 6.15
N SER A 170 -9.78 -2.74 4.99
CA SER A 170 -8.53 -3.45 4.64
C SER A 170 -7.35 -3.10 5.55
N ALA A 171 -7.43 -1.99 6.31
CA ALA A 171 -6.46 -1.65 7.35
C ALA A 171 -6.38 -2.72 8.45
N ILE A 172 -7.52 -3.39 8.73
CA ILE A 172 -7.62 -4.45 9.74
C ILE A 172 -6.65 -5.58 9.42
N VAL A 173 -6.56 -6.00 8.16
CA VAL A 173 -5.66 -7.09 7.73
C VAL A 173 -4.20 -6.71 7.98
N MET A 174 -3.81 -5.49 7.62
CA MET A 174 -2.44 -5.00 7.82
C MET A 174 -2.07 -4.90 9.31
N ILE A 175 -2.97 -4.36 10.12
CA ILE A 175 -2.81 -4.22 11.57
C ILE A 175 -2.74 -5.61 12.21
N ALA A 176 -3.58 -6.55 11.79
CA ALA A 176 -3.56 -7.93 12.25
C ALA A 176 -2.23 -8.61 11.90
N ILE A 177 -1.73 -8.50 10.67
CA ILE A 177 -0.42 -9.05 10.29
C ILE A 177 0.69 -8.45 11.15
N TYR A 178 0.67 -7.13 11.40
CA TYR A 178 1.65 -6.48 12.27
C TYR A 178 1.58 -7.00 13.71
N VAL A 179 0.39 -7.03 14.32
CA VAL A 179 0.18 -7.52 15.70
C VAL A 179 0.60 -8.99 15.80
N MET A 180 0.21 -9.82 14.85
CA MET A 180 0.61 -11.23 14.80
C MET A 180 2.11 -11.39 14.64
N SER A 181 2.78 -10.54 13.84
CA SER A 181 4.24 -10.55 13.72
C SER A 181 4.91 -10.19 15.06
N CYS A 182 4.37 -9.23 15.81
CA CYS A 182 4.84 -8.89 17.14
C CYS A 182 4.67 -10.04 18.13
N VAL A 183 3.47 -10.63 18.20
CA VAL A 183 3.18 -11.78 19.07
C VAL A 183 4.06 -12.97 18.70
N PHE A 184 4.18 -13.28 17.41
CA PHE A 184 5.01 -14.37 16.91
C PHE A 184 6.48 -14.21 17.33
N CYS A 185 7.08 -13.03 17.16
CA CYS A 185 8.45 -12.79 17.60
C CYS A 185 8.63 -12.83 19.12
N ASN A 186 7.59 -12.53 19.90
CA ASN A 186 7.64 -12.65 21.36
C ASN A 186 7.54 -14.11 21.83
N VAL A 187 6.76 -14.94 21.14
CA VAL A 187 6.60 -16.37 21.45
C VAL A 187 7.79 -17.19 20.92
N PHE A 188 8.25 -16.87 19.72
CA PHE A 188 9.35 -17.55 19.04
C PHE A 188 10.58 -16.65 19.03
N CYS A 189 11.33 -16.62 20.12
CA CYS A 189 12.48 -15.73 20.29
C CYS A 189 13.65 -16.04 19.32
N ASN A 190 13.68 -17.24 18.74
CA ASN A 190 14.79 -17.75 17.91
C ASN A 190 14.35 -18.06 16.47
N VAL A 191 13.64 -17.14 15.81
CA VAL A 191 13.31 -17.29 14.39
C VAL A 191 14.61 -17.22 13.56
N ARG A 192 14.99 -18.35 12.95
CA ARG A 192 16.15 -18.41 12.06
C ARG A 192 15.80 -17.83 10.69
N GLU A 193 16.72 -17.04 10.12
CA GLU A 193 16.52 -16.47 8.77
C GLU A 193 16.31 -17.53 7.69
N GLY A 194 16.97 -18.69 7.83
CA GLY A 194 16.79 -19.82 6.90
C GLY A 194 15.34 -20.31 6.82
N PHE A 195 14.59 -20.26 7.93
CA PHE A 195 13.17 -20.61 7.96
C PHE A 195 12.33 -19.58 7.19
N LEU A 196 12.61 -18.29 7.37
CA LEU A 196 11.91 -17.22 6.63
C LEU A 196 12.18 -17.30 5.12
N ARG A 197 13.41 -17.64 4.72
CA ARG A 197 13.75 -17.86 3.30
C ARG A 197 12.97 -19.04 2.72
N TRP A 198 12.81 -20.12 3.47
CA TRP A 198 11.98 -21.26 3.06
C TRP A 198 10.51 -20.88 2.86
N ILE A 199 9.92 -20.10 3.78
CA ILE A 199 8.54 -19.60 3.61
C ILE A 199 8.43 -18.73 2.36
N MET A 200 9.42 -17.87 2.11
CA MET A 200 9.43 -17.04 0.90
C MET A 200 9.47 -17.91 -0.36
N TRP A 201 10.25 -18.98 -0.42
CA TRP A 201 10.19 -19.91 -1.55
C TRP A 201 8.81 -20.57 -1.70
N GLY A 202 8.12 -20.86 -0.59
CA GLY A 202 6.72 -21.27 -0.62
C GLY A 202 5.79 -20.21 -1.24
N ALA A 203 5.95 -18.94 -0.86
CA ALA A 203 5.21 -17.83 -1.45
C ALA A 203 5.50 -17.66 -2.95
N PHE A 204 6.76 -17.83 -3.37
CA PHE A 204 7.16 -17.83 -4.78
C PHE A 204 6.43 -18.94 -5.55
N ALA A 205 6.47 -20.18 -5.04
CA ALA A 205 5.80 -21.31 -5.65
C ALA A 205 4.29 -21.07 -5.78
N LEU A 206 3.66 -20.50 -4.75
CA LEU A 206 2.23 -20.13 -4.80
C LEU A 206 1.93 -19.11 -5.89
N ILE A 207 2.77 -18.09 -6.09
CA ILE A 207 2.57 -17.08 -7.13
C ILE A 207 2.72 -17.70 -8.53
N VAL A 208 3.80 -18.47 -8.75
CA VAL A 208 4.08 -19.09 -10.05
C VAL A 208 3.02 -20.13 -10.41
N LEU A 209 2.66 -20.99 -9.46
CA LEU A 209 1.69 -22.09 -9.62
C LEU A 209 0.25 -21.67 -9.29
N SER A 210 -0.02 -20.38 -9.16
CA SER A 210 -1.33 -19.82 -8.78
C SER A 210 -2.49 -20.32 -9.64
N GLN A 211 -2.28 -20.56 -10.94
CA GLN A 211 -3.31 -21.12 -11.83
C GLN A 211 -3.65 -22.58 -11.44
N GLN A 212 -2.63 -23.39 -11.20
CA GLN A 212 -2.78 -24.78 -10.78
C GLN A 212 -3.41 -24.87 -9.39
N VAL A 213 -3.02 -23.99 -8.47
CA VAL A 213 -3.60 -23.89 -7.12
C VAL A 213 -5.05 -23.46 -7.20
N SER A 214 -5.38 -22.43 -8.00
CA SER A 214 -6.76 -21.98 -8.19
C SER A 214 -7.63 -23.07 -8.80
N PHE A 215 -7.12 -23.81 -9.79
CA PHE A 215 -7.84 -24.94 -10.39
C PHE A 215 -8.13 -26.05 -9.36
N LEU A 216 -7.11 -26.44 -8.59
CA LEU A 216 -7.26 -27.45 -7.54
C LEU A 216 -8.23 -27.00 -6.44
N PHE A 217 -8.16 -25.72 -6.06
CA PHE A 217 -9.06 -25.13 -5.08
C PHE A 217 -10.51 -25.09 -5.58
N VAL A 218 -10.76 -24.60 -6.81
CA VAL A 218 -12.11 -24.59 -7.42
C VAL A 218 -12.66 -26.01 -7.55
N SER A 219 -11.82 -26.98 -7.93
CA SER A 219 -12.21 -28.40 -7.99
C SER A 219 -12.61 -28.96 -6.62
N LEU A 220 -11.94 -28.56 -5.54
CA LEU A 220 -12.28 -28.97 -4.18
C LEU A 220 -13.53 -28.27 -3.64
N VAL A 221 -13.65 -26.97 -3.91
CA VAL A 221 -14.68 -26.06 -3.37
C VAL A 221 -16.00 -26.17 -4.12
N SER A 222 -15.99 -26.59 -5.39
CA SER A 222 -17.20 -26.86 -6.18
C SER A 222 -18.11 -27.93 -5.58
N HIS A 223 -17.59 -28.74 -4.66
CA HIS A 223 -18.33 -29.77 -3.94
C HIS A 223 -19.07 -29.23 -2.70
N PHE A 224 -18.90 -27.95 -2.36
CA PHE A 224 -19.50 -27.30 -1.21
C PHE A 224 -20.41 -26.15 -1.65
N ASP A 225 -21.58 -26.02 -1.00
CA ASP A 225 -22.52 -24.94 -1.30
C ASP A 225 -22.11 -23.64 -0.58
N PHE A 226 -21.38 -22.78 -1.31
CA PHE A 226 -20.95 -21.47 -0.81
C PHE A 226 -21.94 -20.34 -1.13
N GLY A 227 -23.12 -20.65 -1.69
CA GLY A 227 -24.12 -19.65 -2.08
C GLY A 227 -23.56 -18.52 -2.95
N ILE A 228 -24.05 -17.29 -2.76
CA ILE A 228 -23.67 -16.09 -3.54
C ILE A 228 -22.17 -15.78 -3.46
N ARG A 229 -21.46 -16.24 -2.41
CA ARG A 229 -20.01 -16.01 -2.24
C ARG A 229 -19.16 -16.88 -3.17
N ALA A 230 -19.74 -17.88 -3.84
CA ALA A 230 -19.07 -18.65 -4.89
C ALA A 230 -18.56 -17.77 -6.05
N VAL A 231 -19.17 -16.59 -6.26
CA VAL A 231 -18.76 -15.61 -7.28
C VAL A 231 -17.32 -15.14 -7.10
N TYR A 232 -16.78 -15.12 -5.87
CA TYR A 232 -15.37 -14.78 -5.63
C TYR A 232 -14.38 -15.86 -6.12
N PHE A 233 -14.85 -17.08 -6.36
CA PHE A 233 -14.05 -18.20 -6.87
C PHE A 233 -14.30 -18.47 -8.35
N GLN A 234 -15.34 -17.87 -8.92
CA GLN A 234 -15.65 -17.89 -10.35
C GLN A 234 -14.83 -16.82 -11.08
N GLY A 235 -13.59 -17.17 -11.43
CA GLY A 235 -12.70 -16.31 -12.22
C GLY A 235 -11.37 -16.97 -12.59
N GLY A 236 -11.21 -18.27 -12.35
CA GLY A 236 -9.92 -18.97 -12.43
C GLY A 236 -9.34 -19.17 -13.84
N GLU A 237 -10.01 -18.71 -14.90
CA GLU A 237 -9.59 -19.06 -16.27
C GLU A 237 -8.42 -18.21 -16.79
N SER A 238 -8.09 -17.07 -16.18
CA SER A 238 -6.95 -16.27 -16.67
C SER A 238 -6.26 -15.40 -15.62
N ALA A 239 -5.53 -16.03 -14.68
CA ALA A 239 -4.63 -15.33 -13.77
C ALA A 239 -3.79 -14.27 -14.52
N SER A 240 -4.08 -12.99 -14.30
CA SER A 240 -3.51 -11.88 -15.05
C SER A 240 -1.99 -11.88 -14.92
N ILE A 241 -1.30 -12.04 -16.05
CA ILE A 241 0.16 -12.08 -16.12
C ILE A 241 0.77 -10.82 -15.48
N VAL A 242 0.13 -9.66 -15.67
CA VAL A 242 0.58 -8.39 -15.06
C VAL A 242 0.55 -8.44 -13.53
N LYS A 243 -0.53 -8.99 -12.95
CA LYS A 243 -0.67 -9.13 -11.49
C LYS A 243 0.30 -10.19 -10.92
N LYS A 244 0.60 -11.25 -11.68
CA LYS A 244 1.67 -12.20 -11.34
C LYS A 244 3.04 -11.53 -11.29
N ILE A 245 3.41 -10.80 -12.35
CA ILE A 245 4.68 -10.05 -12.43
C ILE A 245 4.78 -9.08 -11.25
N PHE A 246 3.69 -8.40 -10.93
CA PHE A 246 3.61 -7.50 -9.79
C PHE A 246 3.87 -8.20 -8.44
N LEU A 247 3.26 -9.37 -8.20
CA LEU A 247 3.50 -10.15 -6.98
C LEU A 247 4.92 -10.72 -6.91
N LEU A 248 5.47 -11.18 -8.04
CA LEU A 248 6.86 -11.62 -8.12
C LEU A 248 7.81 -10.47 -7.80
N PHE A 249 7.51 -9.27 -8.27
CA PHE A 249 8.28 -8.08 -7.94
C PHE A 249 8.27 -7.78 -6.43
N ILE A 250 7.10 -7.81 -5.79
CA ILE A 250 6.98 -7.63 -4.33
C ILE A 250 7.76 -8.73 -3.59
N TRP A 251 7.69 -9.96 -4.08
CA TRP A 251 8.44 -11.09 -3.54
C TRP A 251 9.95 -10.84 -3.60
N VAL A 252 10.48 -10.34 -4.72
CA VAL A 252 11.91 -10.00 -4.86
C VAL A 252 12.32 -8.98 -3.79
N VAL A 253 11.55 -7.91 -3.61
CA VAL A 253 11.86 -6.85 -2.62
C VAL A 253 11.80 -7.39 -1.19
N ALA A 254 10.81 -8.22 -0.86
CA ALA A 254 10.73 -8.85 0.45
C ALA A 254 11.88 -9.85 0.67
N TYR A 255 12.25 -10.64 -0.34
CA TYR A 255 13.31 -11.64 -0.25
C TYR A 255 14.69 -11.02 -0.07
N THR A 256 14.99 -9.94 -0.80
CA THR A 256 16.24 -9.19 -0.60
C THR A 256 16.27 -8.58 0.81
N ALA A 257 15.13 -8.11 1.34
CA ALA A 257 15.06 -7.49 2.67
C ALA A 257 15.33 -8.49 3.81
N LEU A 258 15.12 -9.79 3.58
CA LEU A 258 15.53 -10.82 4.54
C LEU A 258 17.04 -10.92 4.70
N SER A 259 17.81 -10.57 3.67
CA SER A 259 19.28 -10.65 3.69
C SER A 259 19.93 -9.41 4.30
N GLY A 260 19.17 -8.35 4.60
CA GLY A 260 19.71 -7.16 5.27
C GLY A 260 19.97 -7.40 6.76
N GLU A 261 21.21 -7.24 7.19
CA GLU A 261 21.61 -7.37 8.61
C GLU A 261 21.01 -6.26 9.50
N ALA A 262 20.82 -5.06 8.95
CA ALA A 262 20.22 -3.93 9.65
C ALA A 262 18.70 -4.09 9.90
N VAL A 263 18.07 -5.14 9.35
CA VAL A 263 16.62 -5.36 9.46
C VAL A 263 16.30 -6.19 10.68
N SER A 264 15.50 -5.63 11.60
CA SER A 264 15.00 -6.38 12.75
C SER A 264 14.26 -7.66 12.35
N ILE A 265 14.40 -8.73 13.13
CA ILE A 265 13.71 -10.01 12.86
C ILE A 265 12.18 -9.86 12.75
N ARG A 266 11.59 -8.98 13.56
CA ARG A 266 10.16 -8.63 13.49
C ARG A 266 9.77 -8.08 12.13
N SER A 267 10.64 -7.25 11.56
CA SER A 267 10.42 -6.68 10.24
C SER A 267 10.52 -7.74 9.14
N LYS A 268 11.47 -8.68 9.27
CA LYS A 268 11.60 -9.84 8.38
C LYS A 268 10.36 -10.75 8.43
N VAL A 269 9.85 -11.04 9.62
CA VAL A 269 8.60 -11.81 9.83
C VAL A 269 7.40 -11.11 9.19
N PHE A 270 7.25 -9.81 9.42
CA PHE A 270 6.18 -9.02 8.82
C PHE A 270 6.21 -9.11 7.29
N LEU A 271 7.35 -8.84 6.66
CA LEU A 271 7.51 -8.89 5.20
C LEU A 271 7.18 -10.28 4.63
N CYS A 272 7.60 -11.32 5.33
CA CYS A 272 7.34 -12.71 4.95
C CYS A 272 5.84 -13.06 5.04
N ALA A 273 5.20 -12.75 6.17
CA ALA A 273 3.78 -12.97 6.39
C ALA A 273 2.93 -12.18 5.38
N SER A 274 3.27 -10.91 5.16
CA SER A 274 2.67 -10.05 4.14
C SER A 274 2.71 -10.70 2.75
N THR A 275 3.90 -11.14 2.32
CA THR A 275 4.08 -11.74 0.99
C THR A 275 3.33 -13.05 0.85
N LEU A 276 3.34 -13.89 1.90
CA LEU A 276 2.61 -15.15 1.91
C LEU A 276 1.09 -14.95 1.83
N VAL A 277 0.55 -14.00 2.59
CA VAL A 277 -0.89 -13.67 2.55
C VAL A 277 -1.29 -13.14 1.16
N MET A 278 -0.45 -12.32 0.51
CA MET A 278 -0.70 -11.87 -0.86
C MET A 278 -0.70 -13.05 -1.85
N ALA A 279 0.31 -13.92 -1.76
CA ALA A 279 0.42 -15.09 -2.62
C ALA A 279 -0.78 -16.03 -2.46
N LEU A 280 -1.19 -16.32 -1.23
CA LEU A 280 -2.37 -17.14 -0.94
C LEU A 280 -3.65 -16.48 -1.47
N SER A 281 -3.86 -15.18 -1.20
CA SER A 281 -5.06 -14.47 -1.66
C SER A 281 -5.16 -14.50 -3.18
N PHE A 282 -4.05 -14.25 -3.86
CA PHE A 282 -3.96 -14.30 -5.32
C PHE A 282 -4.25 -15.68 -5.89
N SER A 283 -3.70 -16.73 -5.27
CA SER A 283 -3.88 -18.12 -5.73
C SER A 283 -5.27 -18.68 -5.43
N LEU A 284 -5.96 -18.18 -4.39
CA LEU A 284 -7.32 -18.60 -4.03
C LEU A 284 -8.41 -17.84 -4.78
N SER A 285 -8.18 -16.56 -5.08
CA SER A 285 -9.13 -15.74 -5.82
C SER A 285 -8.43 -14.58 -6.49
N GLU A 286 -8.36 -14.61 -7.82
CA GLU A 286 -7.87 -13.47 -8.59
C GLU A 286 -8.77 -12.22 -8.42
N VAL A 287 -10.07 -12.44 -8.20
CA VAL A 287 -11.08 -11.37 -8.13
C VAL A 287 -11.17 -10.74 -6.74
N ALA A 288 -11.15 -11.54 -5.68
CA ALA A 288 -11.19 -11.07 -4.28
C ALA A 288 -9.79 -10.78 -3.73
N GLY A 289 -8.81 -11.60 -4.10
CA GLY A 289 -7.42 -11.47 -3.68
C GLY A 289 -6.68 -10.32 -4.34
N ILE A 290 -7.24 -9.69 -5.38
CA ILE A 290 -6.63 -8.56 -6.10
C ILE A 290 -7.56 -7.36 -6.17
N ARG A 291 -8.26 -7.11 -5.08
CA ARG A 291 -8.63 -5.72 -4.79
C ARG A 291 -7.44 -5.01 -4.16
N PHE A 292 -7.48 -3.69 -4.21
CA PHE A 292 -6.45 -2.70 -3.82
C PHE A 292 -5.54 -3.04 -2.62
N SER A 293 -5.99 -3.88 -1.69
CA SER A 293 -5.20 -4.44 -0.57
C SER A 293 -3.84 -5.03 -0.96
N VAL A 294 -3.68 -5.67 -2.13
CA VAL A 294 -2.36 -6.19 -2.59
C VAL A 294 -1.43 -5.06 -3.03
N TYR A 295 -1.96 -4.02 -3.70
CA TYR A 295 -1.18 -2.82 -4.01
C TYR A 295 -0.77 -2.07 -2.74
N VAL A 296 -1.57 -2.13 -1.69
CA VAL A 296 -1.28 -1.50 -0.39
C VAL A 296 -0.22 -2.28 0.35
N LEU A 297 -0.39 -3.60 0.45
CA LEU A 297 0.54 -4.50 1.13
C LEU A 297 1.87 -4.58 0.37
N GLY A 298 1.83 -4.57 -0.96
CA GLY A 298 2.97 -4.42 -1.85
C GLY A 298 3.69 -3.07 -1.66
N ALA A 299 2.95 -1.96 -1.62
CA ALA A 299 3.54 -0.65 -1.42
C ALA A 299 4.14 -0.53 -0.01
N ALA A 300 3.54 -1.15 1.02
CA ALA A 300 4.10 -1.22 2.37
C ALA A 300 5.39 -2.06 2.43
N VAL A 301 5.45 -3.17 1.67
CA VAL A 301 6.67 -3.99 1.53
C VAL A 301 7.76 -3.23 0.80
N VAL A 302 7.44 -2.58 -0.32
CA VAL A 302 8.38 -1.79 -1.14
C VAL A 302 8.87 -0.56 -0.38
N ALA A 303 7.96 0.15 0.28
CA ALA A 303 8.26 1.24 1.21
C ALA A 303 9.28 0.81 2.26
N LYS A 304 9.03 -0.32 2.91
CA LYS A 304 9.89 -0.84 3.96
C LYS A 304 11.25 -1.26 3.43
N GLY A 305 11.31 -1.89 2.26
CA GLY A 305 12.56 -2.11 1.53
C GLY A 305 13.33 -0.81 1.33
N ALA A 306 12.67 0.23 0.82
CA ALA A 306 13.30 1.52 0.60
C ALA A 306 13.85 2.16 1.88
N PHE A 307 13.14 2.13 3.01
CA PHE A 307 13.67 2.61 4.29
C PHE A 307 14.86 1.77 4.79
N VAL A 308 14.87 0.48 4.48
CA VAL A 308 15.90 -0.47 4.90
C VAL A 308 17.20 -0.32 4.12
N PHE A 309 17.16 -0.23 2.78
CA PHE A 309 18.40 -0.21 1.99
C PHE A 309 18.81 1.19 1.53
N SER A 310 17.88 2.04 1.10
CA SER A 310 18.22 3.44 0.76
C SER A 310 18.56 4.29 1.99
N GLY A 311 18.06 3.86 3.16
CA GLY A 311 18.38 4.42 4.46
C GLY A 311 19.72 3.95 5.03
N ASN A 312 20.45 3.00 4.43
CA ASN A 312 21.78 2.62 4.90
C ASN A 312 22.84 3.11 3.90
N LYS A 313 23.77 3.96 4.36
CA LYS A 313 24.83 4.54 3.50
C LYS A 313 25.75 3.45 2.93
N ASP A 314 25.89 2.35 3.64
CA ASP A 314 26.80 1.25 3.35
C ASP A 314 26.10 0.07 2.64
N SER A 315 24.80 0.20 2.33
CA SER A 315 24.08 -0.84 1.59
C SER A 315 24.53 -0.89 0.13
N GLU A 316 24.98 -2.08 -0.30
CA GLU A 316 25.29 -2.38 -1.71
C GLU A 316 24.06 -2.26 -2.62
N PHE A 317 22.85 -2.34 -2.06
CA PHE A 317 21.58 -2.35 -2.81
C PHE A 317 20.92 -0.97 -2.95
N LYS A 318 21.57 0.12 -2.52
CA LYS A 318 20.98 1.48 -2.48
C LYS A 318 20.43 2.01 -3.82
N GLN A 319 21.01 1.60 -4.95
CA GLN A 319 20.54 2.01 -6.29
C GLN A 319 19.46 1.08 -6.83
N VAL A 320 19.53 -0.19 -6.45
CA VAL A 320 18.58 -1.23 -6.86
C VAL A 320 17.18 -0.89 -6.33
N ASP A 321 17.10 -0.31 -5.13
CA ASP A 321 15.86 0.20 -4.53
C ASP A 321 15.18 1.31 -5.33
N PHE A 322 15.93 2.27 -5.89
CA PHE A 322 15.35 3.34 -6.71
C PHE A 322 14.71 2.75 -7.96
N VAL A 323 15.44 1.86 -8.63
CA VAL A 323 14.95 1.16 -9.83
C VAL A 323 13.70 0.36 -9.49
N PHE A 324 13.71 -0.34 -8.36
CA PHE A 324 12.55 -1.09 -7.88
C PHE A 324 11.35 -0.19 -7.53
N GLY A 325 11.53 0.87 -6.74
CA GLY A 325 10.45 1.80 -6.43
C GLY A 325 9.86 2.46 -7.69
N PHE A 326 10.70 2.81 -8.66
CA PHE A 326 10.26 3.36 -9.94
C PHE A 326 9.55 2.32 -10.81
N MET A 327 10.06 1.10 -10.92
CA MET A 327 9.38 0.01 -11.63
C MET A 327 8.02 -0.29 -11.01
N TYR A 328 7.92 -0.28 -9.67
CA TYR A 328 6.66 -0.44 -8.96
C TYR A 328 5.67 0.67 -9.32
N PHE A 329 6.12 1.93 -9.30
CA PHE A 329 5.32 3.07 -9.74
C PHE A 329 4.79 2.87 -11.17
N VAL A 330 5.67 2.51 -12.12
CA VAL A 330 5.30 2.32 -13.53
C VAL A 330 4.30 1.18 -13.70
N ILE A 331 4.51 0.04 -13.06
CA ILE A 331 3.62 -1.13 -13.17
C ILE A 331 2.24 -0.81 -12.57
N MET A 332 2.19 -0.17 -11.41
CA MET A 332 0.93 0.21 -10.77
C MET A 332 0.19 1.26 -11.58
N PHE A 333 0.90 2.26 -12.10
CA PHE A 333 0.33 3.28 -12.98
C PHE A 333 -0.23 2.65 -14.26
N TYR A 334 0.52 1.76 -14.91
CA TYR A 334 0.06 1.02 -16.09
C TYR A 334 -1.18 0.17 -15.80
N ASP A 335 -1.20 -0.56 -14.68
CA ASP A 335 -2.37 -1.36 -14.29
C ASP A 335 -3.61 -0.51 -14.01
N ILE A 336 -3.44 0.67 -13.40
CA ILE A 336 -4.56 1.59 -13.18
C ILE A 336 -5.09 2.06 -14.53
N PHE A 337 -4.24 2.57 -15.42
CA PHE A 337 -4.66 3.16 -16.70
C PHE A 337 -5.13 2.17 -17.76
N ARG A 338 -4.63 0.92 -17.78
CA ARG A 338 -5.13 -0.09 -18.72
C ARG A 338 -6.60 -0.40 -18.47
N ASN A 339 -7.05 -0.30 -17.22
CA ASN A 339 -8.43 -0.54 -16.83
C ASN A 339 -9.34 0.66 -17.16
N VAL A 340 -8.77 1.84 -17.46
CA VAL A 340 -9.50 3.06 -17.84
C VAL A 340 -9.90 3.04 -19.31
N LYS A 341 -9.05 2.50 -20.19
CA LYS A 341 -9.31 2.44 -21.64
C LYS A 341 -10.35 1.38 -22.06
N ALA A 342 -10.74 0.50 -21.15
CA ALA A 342 -11.66 -0.61 -21.44
C ALA A 342 -13.15 -0.27 -21.16
N SER A 343 -13.43 0.94 -20.67
CA SER A 343 -14.79 1.44 -20.34
C SER A 343 -15.21 2.62 -21.21
#